data_AF-A0A848TH95-F1
#
_entry.id   AF-A0A848TH95-F1
#
_cell.length_a   1.000
_cell.length_b   1.000
_cell.length_c   1.000
_cell.angle_alpha   90.00
_cell.angle_beta   90.00
_cell.angle_gamma   90.00
#
_symmetry.space_group_name_H-M   'P 1'
#
loop_
_entity.id
_entity.type
_entity.pdbx_description
1 polymer ?
#
loop_
_entity_poly.entity_id
_entity_poly.type
_entity_poly.pdbx_seq_one_letter_code
_entity_poly.pdbx_strand_id
1 'polypeptide(L)'
;YLRGLCQENRFARDGFEVLGESVRIGDVKVPICAVACETDNIAAWKTSFAGFQKMGSKSKTFILSESGHIAGIVNPPSKMKYGHYTNSDWSGNADDWRKEAEYHEGSWWPRWGRWLKTRSGKQVDARIPGSEKSHPALAPAPGFYVTEKPETC
;
A
#
# COMPACT_ATOMS: atom_id res chain seq x y z
N TYR A 1 -17.94 4.52 7.64
CA TYR A 1 -17.15 3.99 6.51
C TYR A 1 -17.87 4.15 5.18
N LEU A 2 -18.86 3.30 4.82
CA LEU A 2 -19.45 3.25 3.47
C LEU A 2 -19.99 4.59 2.96
N ARG A 3 -20.75 5.34 3.78
CA ARG A 3 -21.31 6.63 3.39
C ARG A 3 -20.22 7.69 3.20
N GLY A 4 -19.49 8.00 4.28
CA GLY A 4 -18.49 9.07 4.25
C GLY A 4 -17.26 8.82 3.37
N LEU A 5 -16.78 7.57 3.26
CA LEU A 5 -15.57 7.25 2.49
C LEU A 5 -15.89 6.77 1.07
N CYS A 6 -16.82 5.83 0.88
CA CYS A 6 -17.08 5.24 -0.43
C CYS A 6 -18.06 6.07 -1.26
N GLN A 7 -19.14 6.60 -0.67
CA GLN A 7 -20.15 7.35 -1.41
C GLN A 7 -19.82 8.85 -1.50
N GLU A 8 -19.44 9.46 -0.38
CA GLU A 8 -19.21 10.91 -0.28
C GLU A 8 -17.74 11.30 -0.57
N ASN A 9 -16.81 10.34 -0.51
CA ASN A 9 -15.38 10.55 -0.72
C ASN A 9 -14.78 11.68 0.15
N ARG A 10 -15.27 11.81 1.39
CA ARG A 10 -14.96 12.93 2.28
C ARG A 10 -13.47 13.06 2.60
N PHE A 11 -12.75 11.96 2.77
CA PHE A 11 -11.31 11.98 3.07
C PHE A 11 -10.47 12.67 1.97
N ALA A 12 -10.88 12.54 0.70
CA ALA A 12 -10.17 13.14 -0.44
C ALA A 12 -10.73 14.50 -0.89
N ARG A 13 -11.75 15.02 -0.18
CA ARG A 13 -12.46 16.28 -0.49
C ARG A 13 -12.44 17.22 0.73
N ASP A 14 -13.33 16.97 1.68
CA ASP A 14 -13.73 17.96 2.68
C ASP A 14 -13.11 17.70 4.07
N GLY A 15 -12.87 16.42 4.40
CA GLY A 15 -12.41 15.94 5.71
C GLY A 15 -13.30 14.84 6.27
N PHE A 16 -12.68 13.87 6.95
CA PHE A 16 -13.34 12.71 7.55
C PHE A 16 -13.00 12.65 9.04
N GLU A 17 -14.02 12.53 9.90
CA GLU A 17 -13.84 12.50 11.36
C GLU A 17 -13.35 11.13 11.83
N VAL A 18 -12.24 11.12 12.56
CA VAL A 18 -11.65 9.93 13.18
C VAL A 18 -11.20 10.30 14.58
N LEU A 19 -11.76 9.65 15.61
CA LEU A 19 -11.41 9.88 17.02
C LEU A 19 -11.53 11.36 17.48
N GLY A 20 -12.49 12.11 16.92
CA GLY A 20 -12.71 13.53 17.23
C GLY A 20 -11.84 14.50 16.43
N GLU A 21 -11.01 13.99 15.50
CA GLU A 21 -10.15 14.78 14.64
C GLU A 21 -10.61 14.72 13.19
N SER A 22 -10.64 15.88 12.53
CA SER A 22 -10.95 15.96 11.09
C SER A 22 -9.70 15.71 10.27
N VAL A 23 -9.62 14.58 9.58
CA VAL A 23 -8.46 14.20 8.77
C VAL A 23 -8.73 14.32 7.27
N ARG A 24 -7.73 14.78 6.52
CA ARG A 24 -7.75 14.90 5.05
C ARG A 24 -6.61 14.12 4.42
N ILE A 25 -6.78 13.69 3.18
CA ILE A 25 -5.73 12.97 2.42
C ILE A 25 -4.42 13.76 2.32
N GLY A 26 -4.51 15.09 2.26
CA GLY A 26 -3.36 15.99 2.25
C GLY A 26 -2.55 16.00 3.56
N ASP A 27 -3.12 15.53 4.67
CA ASP A 27 -2.44 15.49 5.96
C ASP A 27 -1.42 14.34 6.04
N VAL A 28 -1.48 13.39 5.09
CA VAL A 28 -0.51 12.29 4.99
C VAL A 28 0.83 12.80 4.44
N LYS A 29 1.73 13.18 5.35
CA LYS A 29 3.04 13.79 5.03
C LYS A 29 4.24 12.83 5.09
N VAL A 30 4.05 11.62 5.61
CA VAL A 30 5.10 10.59 5.72
C VAL A 30 5.53 10.08 4.33
N PRO A 31 6.74 9.52 4.14
CA PRO A 31 7.13 8.90 2.88
C PRO A 31 6.14 7.79 2.45
N ILE A 32 5.79 7.76 1.16
CA ILE A 32 4.76 6.84 0.61
C ILE A 32 5.34 6.00 -0.51
N CYS A 33 5.15 4.69 -0.43
CA CYS A 33 5.27 3.78 -1.56
C CYS A 33 3.89 3.15 -1.81
N ALA A 34 3.20 3.62 -2.84
CA ALA A 34 1.90 3.11 -3.25
C ALA A 34 2.07 2.07 -4.36
N VAL A 35 1.31 0.98 -4.27
CA VAL A 35 1.30 -0.08 -5.27
C VAL A 35 -0.14 -0.29 -5.71
N ALA A 36 -0.36 -0.29 -7.02
CA ALA A 36 -1.65 -0.60 -7.64
C ALA A 36 -1.46 -1.69 -8.70
N CYS A 37 -2.57 -2.25 -9.17
CA CYS A 37 -2.57 -3.35 -10.14
C CYS A 37 -3.34 -2.94 -11.40
N GLU A 38 -2.74 -3.17 -12.57
CA GLU A 38 -3.20 -2.64 -13.86
C GLU A 38 -4.62 -3.10 -14.23
N THR A 39 -4.97 -4.36 -13.91
CA THR A 39 -6.30 -4.93 -14.21
C THR A 39 -7.14 -5.18 -12.95
N ASP A 40 -6.88 -4.41 -11.89
CA ASP A 40 -7.66 -4.44 -10.65
C ASP A 40 -9.03 -3.77 -10.83
N ASN A 41 -10.09 -4.57 -10.81
CA ASN A 41 -11.48 -4.11 -10.89
C ASN A 41 -12.11 -3.75 -9.52
N ILE A 42 -11.41 -4.01 -8.42
CA ILE A 42 -11.84 -3.68 -7.06
C ILE A 42 -11.29 -2.30 -6.67
N ALA A 43 -9.97 -2.12 -6.80
CA ALA A 43 -9.27 -0.87 -6.50
C ALA A 43 -8.60 -0.33 -7.77
N ALA A 44 -9.41 0.22 -8.68
CA ALA A 44 -8.95 0.73 -9.97
C ALA A 44 -7.70 1.61 -9.83
N TRP A 45 -6.62 1.26 -10.53
CA TRP A 45 -5.33 1.89 -10.31
C TRP A 45 -5.33 3.40 -10.63
N LYS A 46 -6.14 3.84 -11.60
CA LYS A 46 -6.27 5.26 -11.97
C LYS A 46 -6.84 6.11 -10.84
N THR A 47 -7.84 5.59 -10.12
CA THR A 47 -8.41 6.30 -8.95
C THR A 47 -7.46 6.24 -7.76
N SER A 48 -6.78 5.12 -7.56
CA SER A 48 -5.69 4.98 -6.59
C SER A 48 -4.55 5.98 -6.85
N PHE A 49 -4.16 6.17 -8.12
CA PHE A 49 -3.16 7.16 -8.54
C PHE A 49 -3.61 8.60 -8.23
N ALA A 50 -4.87 8.95 -8.54
CA ALA A 50 -5.42 10.25 -8.20
C ALA A 50 -5.42 10.52 -6.68
N GLY A 51 -5.71 9.50 -5.86
CA GLY A 51 -5.59 9.59 -4.41
C GLY A 51 -4.15 9.82 -3.95
N PHE A 52 -3.21 9.04 -4.50
CA PHE A 52 -1.77 9.18 -4.25
C PHE A 52 -1.23 10.58 -4.60
N GLN A 53 -1.70 11.17 -5.71
CA GLN A 53 -1.32 12.55 -6.09
C GLN A 53 -1.74 13.57 -5.03
N LYS A 54 -2.92 13.40 -4.43
CA LYS A 54 -3.47 14.30 -3.40
C LYS A 54 -2.82 14.19 -2.02
N MET A 55 -2.02 13.16 -1.76
CA MET A 55 -1.31 13.01 -0.49
C MET A 55 -0.22 14.07 -0.36
N GLY A 56 -0.14 14.71 0.82
CA GLY A 56 0.78 15.83 1.10
C GLY A 56 2.24 15.44 1.32
N SER A 57 2.59 14.18 1.13
CA SER A 57 3.96 13.68 1.21
C SER A 57 4.84 14.27 0.11
N LYS A 58 6.04 14.69 0.50
CA LYS A 58 7.10 15.14 -0.42
C LYS A 58 7.92 13.99 -1.00
N SER A 59 7.82 12.78 -0.42
CA SER A 59 8.56 11.59 -0.85
C SER A 59 7.58 10.51 -1.24
N LYS A 60 7.29 10.44 -2.54
CA LYS A 60 6.25 9.59 -3.09
C LYS A 60 6.81 8.68 -4.17
N THR A 61 6.43 7.40 -4.12
CA THR A 61 6.78 6.39 -5.12
C THR A 61 5.50 5.66 -5.49
N PHE A 62 5.15 5.63 -6.77
CA PHE A 62 4.04 4.85 -7.30
C PHE A 62 4.59 3.69 -8.11
N ILE A 63 4.06 2.50 -7.88
CA ILE A 63 4.39 1.29 -8.64
C ILE A 63 3.09 0.72 -9.19
N LEU A 64 3.04 0.49 -10.49
CA LEU A 64 1.93 -0.22 -11.12
C LEU A 64 2.37 -1.64 -11.43
N SER A 65 1.88 -2.63 -10.70
CA SER A 65 2.06 -4.03 -11.04
C SER A 65 1.11 -4.43 -12.16
N GLU A 66 1.55 -5.30 -13.04
CA GLU A 66 0.64 -6.01 -13.95
C GLU A 66 -0.27 -6.97 -13.18
N SER A 67 -1.29 -7.48 -13.89
CA SER A 67 -2.33 -8.38 -13.37
C SER A 67 -3.36 -7.71 -12.45
N GLY A 68 -4.31 -8.51 -11.97
CA GLY A 68 -5.45 -8.06 -11.16
C GLY A 68 -5.17 -8.06 -9.66
N HIS A 69 -6.18 -7.68 -8.87
CA HIS A 69 -6.09 -7.43 -7.42
C HIS A 69 -5.19 -8.39 -6.62
N ILE A 70 -5.45 -9.70 -6.69
CA ILE A 70 -4.67 -10.70 -5.94
C ILE A 70 -3.37 -11.04 -6.66
N ALA A 71 -3.44 -11.31 -7.96
CA ALA A 71 -2.30 -11.84 -8.71
C ALA A 71 -1.18 -10.81 -8.95
N GLY A 72 -1.51 -9.52 -9.01
CA GLY A 72 -0.52 -8.44 -9.10
C GLY A 72 0.10 -8.09 -7.76
N ILE A 73 -0.67 -8.08 -6.66
CA ILE A 73 -0.14 -7.82 -5.32
C ILE A 73 0.70 -9.00 -4.81
N VAL A 74 0.15 -10.22 -4.89
CA VAL A 74 0.81 -11.45 -4.43
C VAL A 74 1.60 -12.06 -5.59
N ASN A 75 2.71 -11.41 -5.93
CA ASN A 75 3.61 -11.84 -6.99
C ASN A 75 5.02 -12.15 -6.43
N PRO A 76 5.28 -13.37 -5.94
CA PRO A 76 6.59 -13.74 -5.41
C PRO A 76 7.69 -13.66 -6.49
N PRO A 77 8.87 -13.09 -6.18
CA PRO A 77 9.95 -12.90 -7.16
C PRO A 77 10.46 -14.22 -7.75
N SER A 78 10.40 -15.32 -7.00
CA SER A 78 10.82 -16.65 -7.45
C SER A 78 9.96 -17.22 -8.58
N LYS A 79 8.73 -16.72 -8.77
CA LYS A 79 7.84 -17.19 -9.84
C LYS A 79 8.08 -16.52 -11.19
N MET A 80 8.83 -15.40 -11.22
CA MET A 80 9.15 -14.62 -12.42
C MET A 80 7.94 -14.40 -13.35
N LYS A 81 6.78 -14.10 -12.76
CA LYS A 81 5.56 -13.79 -13.51
C LYS A 81 5.34 -12.29 -13.53
N TYR A 82 4.85 -11.80 -14.67
CA TYR A 82 4.47 -10.40 -14.87
C TYR A 82 5.63 -9.41 -14.70
N GLY A 83 5.36 -8.14 -14.94
CA GLY A 83 6.25 -7.04 -14.62
C GLY A 83 5.56 -5.94 -13.81
N HIS A 84 6.27 -4.83 -13.67
CA HIS A 84 5.77 -3.63 -13.02
C HIS A 84 6.34 -2.37 -13.68
N TYR A 85 5.61 -1.27 -13.53
CA TYR A 85 5.95 0.01 -14.12
C TYR A 85 6.27 1.04 -13.06
N THR A 86 7.24 1.91 -13.35
CA THR A 86 7.56 3.06 -12.51
C THR A 86 7.81 4.32 -13.31
N ASN A 87 7.39 5.44 -12.75
CA ASN A 87 7.71 6.77 -13.26
C ASN A 87 7.86 7.71 -12.05
N SER A 88 8.93 8.50 -12.04
CA SER A 88 9.20 9.47 -10.98
C SER A 88 8.37 10.74 -11.10
N ASP A 89 7.95 11.09 -12.32
CA ASP A 89 6.98 12.14 -12.53
C ASP A 89 5.60 11.55 -12.27
N TRP A 90 4.85 12.20 -11.38
CA TRP A 90 3.46 11.87 -11.08
C TRP A 90 2.55 13.06 -11.34
N SER A 91 3.04 14.09 -12.04
CA SER A 91 2.24 15.17 -12.58
C SER A 91 1.32 14.66 -13.70
N GLY A 92 0.28 15.41 -14.02
CA GLY A 92 -0.67 15.03 -15.07
C GLY A 92 -1.65 13.93 -14.65
N ASN A 93 -2.15 13.19 -15.64
CA ASN A 93 -3.14 12.13 -15.43
C ASN A 93 -2.48 10.74 -15.46
N ALA A 94 -3.24 9.74 -15.00
CA ALA A 94 -2.77 8.36 -14.89
C ALA A 94 -2.35 7.75 -16.24
N ASP A 95 -3.05 8.05 -17.33
CA ASP A 95 -2.74 7.49 -18.65
C ASP A 95 -1.41 8.00 -19.19
N ASP A 96 -1.12 9.29 -19.02
CA ASP A 96 0.16 9.87 -19.42
C ASP A 96 1.31 9.36 -18.54
N TRP A 97 1.09 9.26 -17.22
CA TRP A 97 2.02 8.62 -16.30
C TRP A 97 2.42 7.23 -16.77
N ARG A 98 1.44 6.43 -17.23
CA ARG A 98 1.63 5.04 -17.67
C ARG A 98 2.36 4.93 -19.00
N LYS A 99 2.12 5.84 -19.94
CA LYS A 99 2.80 5.90 -21.24
C LYS A 99 4.29 6.17 -21.09
N GLU A 100 4.64 7.02 -20.12
CA GLU A 100 6.03 7.42 -19.84
C GLU A 100 6.73 6.51 -18.83
N ALA A 101 6.01 5.56 -18.23
CA ALA A 101 6.56 4.68 -17.22
C ALA A 101 7.53 3.64 -17.79
N GLU A 102 8.64 3.48 -17.09
CA GLU A 102 9.62 2.43 -17.37
C GLU A 102 9.05 1.07 -16.94
N TYR A 103 9.10 0.10 -17.86
CA TYR A 103 8.76 -1.28 -17.57
C TYR A 103 9.93 -2.03 -16.93
N HIS A 104 9.62 -2.83 -15.92
CA HIS A 104 10.54 -3.74 -15.28
C HIS A 104 9.96 -5.15 -15.26
N GLU A 105 10.73 -6.10 -15.77
CA GLU A 105 10.36 -7.51 -15.69
C GLU A 105 10.38 -8.01 -14.24
N GLY A 106 9.40 -8.84 -13.89
CA GLY A 106 9.31 -9.50 -12.60
C GLY A 106 8.59 -8.71 -11.51
N SER A 107 8.57 -9.31 -10.32
CA SER A 107 7.87 -8.79 -9.14
C SER A 107 8.32 -7.38 -8.74
N TRP A 108 7.37 -6.58 -8.26
CA TRP A 108 7.65 -5.28 -7.64
C TRP A 108 8.25 -5.39 -6.22
N TRP A 109 8.18 -6.56 -5.57
CA TRP A 109 8.63 -6.74 -4.18
C TRP A 109 10.10 -6.34 -3.94
N PRO A 110 11.07 -6.68 -4.80
CA PRO A 110 12.46 -6.25 -4.62
C PRO A 110 12.63 -4.73 -4.66
N ARG A 111 11.82 -4.02 -5.45
CA ARG A 111 11.81 -2.55 -5.51
C ARG A 111 11.30 -1.95 -4.21
N TRP A 112 10.21 -2.48 -3.67
CA TRP A 112 9.70 -2.07 -2.37
C TRP A 112 10.70 -2.40 -1.24
N GLY A 113 11.36 -3.56 -1.29
CA GLY A 113 12.44 -3.92 -0.38
C GLY A 113 13.60 -2.93 -0.40
N ARG A 114 14.03 -2.46 -1.58
CA ARG A 114 15.05 -1.39 -1.69
C ARG A 114 14.56 -0.06 -1.12
N TRP A 115 13.30 0.30 -1.37
CA TRP A 115 12.69 1.51 -0.79
C TRP A 115 12.69 1.45 0.74
N LEU A 116 12.32 0.31 1.32
CA LEU A 116 12.33 0.07 2.76
C LEU A 116 13.74 0.07 3.35
N LYS A 117 14.73 -0.56 2.68
CA LYS A 117 16.11 -0.67 3.20
C LYS A 117 16.70 0.69 3.62
N THR A 118 16.42 1.74 2.85
CA THR A 118 16.89 3.11 3.14
C THR A 118 16.18 3.77 4.34
N ARG A 119 15.09 3.16 4.83
CA ARG A 119 14.20 3.67 5.87
C ARG A 119 14.12 2.75 7.11
N SER A 120 14.82 1.61 7.11
CA SER A 120 14.78 0.60 8.19
C SER A 120 15.93 0.71 9.20
N GLY A 121 16.73 1.79 9.15
CA GLY A 121 17.87 1.98 10.04
C GLY A 121 19.02 1.00 9.79
N LYS A 122 19.92 0.87 10.76
CA LYS A 122 21.07 -0.04 10.69
C LYS A 122 20.63 -1.48 10.94
N GLN A 123 21.37 -2.43 10.37
CA GLN A 123 21.23 -3.82 10.75
C GLN A 123 21.65 -4.01 12.21
N VAL A 124 20.90 -4.84 12.92
CA VAL A 124 21.12 -5.24 14.30
C VAL A 124 20.88 -6.74 14.40
N ASP A 125 21.36 -7.36 15.47
CA ASP A 125 21.12 -8.78 15.72
C ASP A 125 19.61 -9.08 15.78
N ALA A 126 19.24 -10.24 15.24
CA ALA A 126 17.85 -10.67 15.21
C ALA A 126 17.31 -10.79 16.64
N ARG A 127 16.16 -10.17 16.88
CA ARG A 127 15.49 -10.21 18.19
C ARG A 127 14.61 -11.44 18.28
N ILE A 128 14.56 -12.05 19.46
CA ILE A 128 13.54 -13.05 19.80
C ILE A 128 12.22 -12.28 20.03
N PRO A 129 11.12 -12.61 19.31
CA PRO A 129 9.83 -11.97 19.53
C PRO A 129 9.29 -12.22 20.94
N GLY A 130 8.71 -11.18 21.54
CA GLY A 130 8.20 -11.20 22.91
C GLY A 130 9.22 -10.73 23.96
N SER A 131 8.73 -10.24 25.08
CA SER A 131 9.55 -9.91 26.26
C SER A 131 8.78 -10.25 27.53
N GLU A 132 9.41 -10.95 28.48
CA GLU A 132 8.75 -11.38 29.73
C GLU A 132 8.18 -10.20 30.54
N LYS A 133 8.83 -9.03 30.47
CA LYS A 133 8.50 -7.87 31.31
C LYS A 133 7.48 -6.90 30.72
N SER A 134 7.38 -6.78 29.39
CA SER A 134 6.53 -5.74 28.77
C SER A 134 5.49 -6.29 27.80
N HIS A 135 5.81 -7.37 27.09
CA HIS A 135 4.98 -7.92 26.02
C HIS A 135 5.23 -9.44 25.91
N PRO A 136 4.77 -10.24 26.88
CA PRO A 136 4.99 -11.68 26.87
C PRO A 136 4.35 -12.32 25.63
N ALA A 137 4.96 -13.39 25.13
CA ALA A 137 4.38 -14.15 24.02
C ALA A 137 3.07 -14.80 24.48
N LEU A 138 1.98 -14.53 23.77
CA LEU A 138 0.63 -15.00 24.16
C LEU A 138 0.28 -16.36 23.54
N ALA A 139 0.67 -16.58 22.29
CA ALA A 139 0.49 -17.83 21.55
C ALA A 139 1.40 -17.85 20.30
N PRO A 140 1.67 -19.03 19.72
CA PRO A 140 2.29 -19.11 18.39
C PRO A 140 1.44 -18.43 17.31
N ALA A 141 2.09 -17.86 16.29
CA ALA A 141 1.40 -17.45 15.07
C ALA A 141 0.74 -18.66 14.39
N PRO A 142 -0.46 -18.53 13.77
CA PRO A 142 -1.14 -17.27 13.44
C PRO A 142 -2.11 -16.74 14.53
N GLY A 143 -2.12 -17.34 15.72
CA GLY A 143 -3.04 -16.97 16.80
C GLY A 143 -4.48 -17.42 16.55
N PHE A 144 -5.42 -16.86 17.30
CA PHE A 144 -6.81 -17.34 17.36
C PHE A 144 -7.78 -16.50 16.51
N TYR A 145 -7.56 -15.17 16.42
CA TYR A 145 -8.51 -14.27 15.75
C TYR A 145 -8.70 -14.57 14.26
N VAL A 146 -7.67 -15.08 13.57
CA VAL A 146 -7.78 -15.45 12.15
C VAL A 146 -8.54 -16.76 11.93
N THR A 147 -8.66 -17.60 12.96
CA THR A 147 -9.34 -18.90 12.89
C THR A 147 -10.77 -18.85 13.41
N GLU A 148 -11.21 -17.71 13.93
CA GLU A 148 -12.59 -17.48 14.33
C GLU A 148 -13.53 -17.68 13.13
N LYS A 149 -14.72 -18.22 13.42
CA LYS A 149 -15.77 -18.40 12.42
C LYS A 149 -16.81 -17.29 12.59
N PRO A 150 -17.29 -16.68 11.51
CA PRO A 150 -18.39 -15.72 11.62
C PRO A 150 -19.59 -16.38 12.28
N GLU A 151 -20.21 -15.71 13.26
CA GLU A 151 -21.51 -16.12 13.76
C GLU A 151 -22.51 -16.07 12.61
N THR A 152 -23.03 -17.23 12.21
CA THR A 152 -24.09 -17.32 11.20
C THR A 152 -25.42 -17.04 11.88
N CYS A 153 -26.08 -15.93 11.53
CA CYS A 153 -27.49 -15.70 11.84
C CYS A 153 -28.40 -16.73 11.14
#